data_AF-A0A344U9F9-F1
#
_entry.id   AF-A0A344U9F9-F1
#
_cell.length_a   1.000
_cell.length_b   1.000
_cell.length_c   1.000
_cell.angle_alpha   90.00
_cell.angle_beta   90.00
_cell.angle_gamma   90.00
#
_symmetry.space_group_name_H-M   'P 1'
#
loop_
_entity.id
_entity.type
_entity.pdbx_description
1 polymer ?
#
loop_
_entity_poly.entity_id
_entity_poly.type
_entity_poly.pdbx_seq_one_letter_code
_entity_poly.pdbx_strand_id
1 'polypeptide(L)'
;MGLAATPAAATPAASGQAVQPGQACTAADLGTRHPVIKTTEVTPTITHFKGWYVTQGSTGSHTVTTSTQTTISVSVGLNGSVQGSFAVQALGSVGASLGLNVQVNYASTSSESNSVSWNFFEPGYYGLYKGTKKVTGTYGSLNCNRIQQGDGSWALKWTEGPDSGSYTTYTALEEGAVRCEDKVPANSIMAKAQDLLDCGSPAATAKHPAGPVPSAKADQAKRDADNAATAAEAARSMKALQAAKPAPRAALDCQPGVYKIDVPGKPLNWSAPLLANDGIRLRVSTFFSAHLDNWRLCNVTENNGVLEASLWNWGNGGCATIPADIANQEQAYLTTAACGEDDLQRFYIYRDVPGSSKIGLQNKYTGSMMGYDRYADGELIRQYSSGRQDGTGTYTLTAV
;
A
#
# COMPACT_ATOMS: atom_id res chain seq x y z
N MET A 1 -8.43 -32.81 49.11
CA MET A 1 -7.76 -31.52 48.89
C MET A 1 -7.61 -31.34 47.39
N GLY A 2 -8.47 -30.52 46.77
CA GLY A 2 -8.46 -30.27 45.34
C GLY A 2 -7.82 -28.93 45.04
N LEU A 3 -6.80 -28.92 44.18
CA LEU A 3 -6.15 -27.71 43.67
C LEU A 3 -7.00 -27.16 42.52
N ALA A 4 -7.69 -26.05 42.77
CA ALA A 4 -8.39 -25.29 41.74
C ALA A 4 -7.37 -24.40 41.00
N ALA A 5 -7.10 -24.71 39.73
CA ALA A 5 -6.33 -23.85 38.86
C ALA A 5 -7.19 -22.64 38.45
N THR A 6 -6.79 -21.45 38.88
CA THR A 6 -7.33 -20.17 38.41
C THR A 6 -7.07 -20.01 36.91
N PRO A 7 -8.08 -19.66 36.09
CA PRO A 7 -7.86 -19.36 34.68
C PRO A 7 -6.96 -18.14 34.56
N ALA A 8 -5.83 -18.29 33.86
CA ALA A 8 -5.03 -17.16 33.43
C ALA A 8 -5.91 -16.28 32.52
N ALA A 9 -6.18 -15.06 32.96
CA ALA A 9 -6.77 -14.04 32.12
C ALA A 9 -5.84 -13.85 30.92
N ALA A 10 -6.34 -14.20 29.72
CA ALA A 10 -5.68 -13.88 28.47
C ALA A 10 -5.58 -12.35 28.39
N THR A 11 -4.39 -11.82 28.67
CA THR A 11 -4.03 -10.45 28.34
C THR A 11 -4.25 -10.29 26.84
N PRO A 12 -5.03 -9.30 26.39
CA PRO A 12 -5.10 -8.96 24.98
C PRO A 12 -3.69 -8.77 24.47
N ALA A 13 -3.35 -9.44 23.35
CA ALA A 13 -2.10 -9.22 22.65
C ALA A 13 -1.90 -7.71 22.50
N ALA A 14 -0.74 -7.22 22.94
CA ALA A 14 -0.37 -5.81 22.79
C ALA A 14 -0.64 -5.42 21.33
N SER A 15 -1.61 -4.52 21.12
CA SER A 15 -1.75 -3.78 19.89
C SER A 15 -0.37 -3.20 19.59
N GLY A 16 0.32 -3.75 18.58
CA GLY A 16 1.70 -3.41 18.28
C GLY A 16 1.87 -1.90 18.29
N GLN A 17 2.74 -1.40 19.17
CA GLN A 17 3.10 0.01 19.16
C GLN A 17 3.52 0.37 17.73
N ALA A 18 2.86 1.39 17.17
CA ALA A 18 3.24 1.91 15.87
C ALA A 18 4.70 2.34 15.93
N VAL A 19 5.54 1.70 15.12
CA VAL A 19 6.97 2.01 15.00
C VAL A 19 7.12 3.46 14.55
N GLN A 20 7.96 4.24 15.24
CA GLN A 20 8.17 5.66 14.94
C GLN A 20 9.60 5.92 14.42
N PRO A 21 9.78 6.95 13.57
CA PRO A 21 11.12 7.39 13.17
C PRO A 21 12.01 7.67 14.39
N GLY A 22 13.26 7.22 14.34
CA GLY A 22 14.27 7.43 15.37
C GLY A 22 14.21 6.46 16.55
N GLN A 23 13.18 5.62 16.67
CA GLN A 23 13.16 4.51 17.63
C GLN A 23 14.26 3.49 17.31
N ALA A 24 14.80 2.85 18.35
CA ALA A 24 15.79 1.80 18.16
C ALA A 24 15.19 0.59 17.45
N CYS A 25 16.00 -0.07 16.62
CA CYS A 25 15.70 -1.36 16.01
C CYS A 25 16.89 -2.31 16.18
N THR A 26 16.71 -3.58 15.82
CA THR A 26 17.73 -4.61 15.93
C THR A 26 18.14 -5.12 14.56
N ALA A 27 19.26 -5.84 14.49
CA ALA A 27 19.73 -6.39 13.22
C ALA A 27 18.74 -7.40 12.60
N ALA A 28 17.86 -8.01 13.39
CA ALA A 28 16.80 -8.88 12.87
C ALA A 28 15.77 -8.10 12.04
N ASP A 29 15.60 -6.81 12.32
CA ASP A 29 14.63 -5.91 11.69
C ASP A 29 15.14 -5.33 10.35
N LEU A 30 16.39 -5.57 9.96
CA LEU A 30 16.96 -5.08 8.69
C LEU A 30 16.15 -5.54 7.48
N GLY A 31 15.60 -6.76 7.53
CA GLY A 31 14.72 -7.35 6.52
C GLY A 31 13.25 -6.94 6.61
N THR A 32 12.91 -5.90 7.38
CA THR A 32 11.52 -5.48 7.62
C THR A 32 11.28 -4.02 7.25
N ARG A 33 10.01 -3.70 7.03
CA ARG A 33 9.55 -2.40 6.55
C ARG A 33 8.18 -2.07 7.12
N HIS A 34 8.03 -0.84 7.61
CA HIS A 34 6.78 -0.35 8.19
C HIS A 34 6.27 0.90 7.47
N PRO A 35 4.95 1.07 7.31
CA PRO A 35 4.40 2.28 6.74
C PRO A 35 4.39 3.42 7.77
N VAL A 36 4.61 4.64 7.29
CA VAL A 36 4.41 5.87 8.08
C VAL A 36 3.49 6.82 7.30
N ILE A 37 2.38 7.22 7.91
CA ILE A 37 1.43 8.13 7.28
C ILE A 37 1.96 9.56 7.38
N LYS A 38 2.00 10.25 6.24
CA LYS A 38 2.59 11.60 6.11
C LYS A 38 1.54 12.68 6.07
N THR A 39 0.55 12.48 5.22
CA THR A 39 -0.55 13.42 5.02
C THR A 39 -1.86 12.65 4.99
N THR A 40 -2.94 13.31 5.38
CA THR A 40 -4.27 12.73 5.34
C THR A 40 -5.30 13.82 5.11
N GLU A 41 -6.21 13.56 4.18
CA GLU A 41 -7.34 14.40 3.85
C GLU A 41 -8.61 13.55 3.85
N VAL A 42 -9.66 14.05 4.49
CA VAL A 42 -10.94 13.35 4.61
C VAL A 42 -12.03 14.18 3.94
N THR A 43 -12.69 13.63 2.94
CA THR A 43 -13.74 14.31 2.17
C THR A 43 -15.02 13.47 2.10
N PRO A 44 -16.19 14.01 2.49
CA PRO A 44 -17.46 13.33 2.30
C PRO A 44 -17.75 13.08 0.82
N THR A 45 -18.11 11.85 0.49
CA THR A 45 -18.38 11.39 -0.88
C THR A 45 -19.74 10.71 -0.94
N ILE A 46 -20.58 11.13 -1.90
CA ILE A 46 -21.89 10.55 -2.13
C ILE A 46 -21.76 9.51 -3.25
N THR A 47 -22.11 8.26 -2.95
CA THR A 47 -22.05 7.15 -3.91
C THR A 47 -23.39 6.97 -4.61
N HIS A 48 -24.49 7.22 -3.93
CA HIS A 48 -25.83 7.17 -4.49
C HIS A 48 -26.66 8.32 -3.97
N PHE A 49 -27.51 8.89 -4.82
CA PHE A 49 -28.33 10.04 -4.46
C PHE A 49 -29.67 10.06 -5.19
N LYS A 50 -30.71 10.56 -4.51
CA LYS A 50 -32.00 10.91 -5.09
C LYS A 50 -32.66 12.05 -4.32
N GLY A 51 -33.10 13.10 -5.02
CA GLY A 51 -34.02 14.09 -4.47
C GLY A 51 -35.45 13.54 -4.42
N TRP A 52 -36.14 13.74 -3.31
CA TRP A 52 -37.48 13.22 -3.06
C TRP A 52 -38.33 14.23 -2.29
N TYR A 53 -39.49 14.60 -2.83
CA TYR A 53 -40.42 15.51 -2.16
C TYR A 53 -41.53 14.74 -1.46
N VAL A 54 -41.83 15.12 -0.23
CA VAL A 54 -42.95 14.60 0.56
C VAL A 54 -43.93 15.74 0.83
N THR A 55 -45.17 15.59 0.37
CA THR A 55 -46.22 16.58 0.56
C THR A 55 -47.03 16.28 1.82
N GLN A 56 -47.72 17.29 2.35
CA GLN A 56 -48.67 17.08 3.44
C GLN A 56 -49.75 16.07 3.00
N GLY A 57 -49.95 15.01 3.80
CA GLY A 57 -50.87 13.91 3.49
C GLY A 57 -50.26 12.74 2.71
N SER A 58 -48.99 12.80 2.29
CA SER A 58 -48.25 11.68 1.66
C SER A 58 -47.10 11.13 2.52
N THR A 59 -47.05 11.53 3.80
CA THR A 59 -46.16 10.94 4.82
C THR A 59 -46.45 9.44 4.95
N GLY A 60 -45.41 8.64 5.12
CA GLY A 60 -45.51 7.19 5.19
C GLY A 60 -44.28 6.49 4.59
N SER A 61 -44.41 5.18 4.39
CA SER A 61 -43.36 4.34 3.81
C SER A 61 -43.32 4.47 2.29
N HIS A 62 -42.16 4.80 1.73
CA HIS A 62 -41.90 4.87 0.30
C HIS A 62 -40.66 4.05 -0.04
N THR A 63 -40.74 3.24 -1.09
CA THR A 63 -39.57 2.57 -1.67
C THR A 63 -38.95 3.47 -2.72
N VAL A 64 -37.71 3.91 -2.51
CA VAL A 64 -37.03 4.82 -3.41
C VAL A 64 -35.76 4.20 -3.96
N THR A 65 -35.62 4.24 -5.28
CA THR A 65 -34.41 3.81 -5.99
C THR A 65 -33.48 4.99 -6.19
N THR A 66 -32.28 4.87 -5.63
CA THR A 66 -31.19 5.86 -5.75
C THR A 66 -30.28 5.53 -6.93
N SER A 67 -29.79 6.56 -7.62
CA SER A 67 -28.88 6.38 -8.74
C SER A 67 -27.44 6.52 -8.28
N THR A 68 -26.56 5.71 -8.85
CA THR A 68 -25.11 5.80 -8.66
C THR A 68 -24.60 7.17 -9.10
N GLN A 69 -23.82 7.80 -8.22
CA GLN A 69 -23.20 9.11 -8.36
C GLN A 69 -21.69 9.00 -8.50
N THR A 70 -21.06 8.08 -7.78
CA THR A 70 -19.60 7.90 -7.80
C THR A 70 -19.25 6.47 -7.43
N THR A 71 -18.42 5.83 -8.26
CA THR A 71 -17.77 4.56 -7.92
C THR A 71 -16.50 4.84 -7.13
N ILE A 72 -16.38 4.23 -5.96
CA ILE A 72 -15.18 4.35 -5.11
C ILE A 72 -14.22 3.20 -5.39
N SER A 73 -12.91 3.36 -5.14
CA SER A 73 -11.92 2.28 -5.24
C SER A 73 -10.75 2.51 -4.29
N VAL A 74 -10.45 1.53 -3.43
CA VAL A 74 -9.34 1.61 -2.47
C VAL A 74 -8.01 1.30 -3.17
N SER A 75 -6.97 2.08 -2.88
CA SER A 75 -5.64 1.92 -3.46
C SER A 75 -4.52 2.32 -2.50
N VAL A 76 -3.36 1.65 -2.63
CA VAL A 76 -2.09 2.03 -2.01
C VAL A 76 -1.00 1.92 -3.07
N GLY A 77 -0.20 2.98 -3.24
CA GLY A 77 0.85 3.02 -4.24
C GLY A 77 0.33 3.18 -5.68
N LEU A 78 1.21 2.97 -6.65
CA LEU A 78 0.94 3.30 -8.06
C LEU A 78 0.02 2.29 -8.78
N ASN A 79 -0.03 1.04 -8.32
CA ASN A 79 -0.71 -0.05 -9.01
C ASN A 79 -2.19 -0.18 -8.66
N GLY A 80 -2.70 0.63 -7.74
CA GLY A 80 -4.14 0.71 -7.49
C GLY A 80 -4.76 -0.50 -6.78
N SER A 81 -3.96 -1.48 -6.34
CA SER A 81 -4.43 -2.65 -5.59
C SER A 81 -3.91 -2.63 -4.15
N VAL A 82 -4.74 -3.09 -3.21
CA VAL A 82 -4.29 -3.38 -1.84
C VAL A 82 -3.82 -4.84 -1.81
N GLN A 83 -2.58 -5.06 -2.22
CA GLN A 83 -1.92 -6.36 -2.09
C GLN A 83 -0.72 -6.23 -1.16
N GLY A 84 -0.51 -7.26 -0.34
CA GLY A 84 0.61 -7.31 0.59
C GLY A 84 0.32 -6.72 1.98
N SER A 85 1.11 -7.19 2.95
CA SER A 85 0.99 -6.80 4.36
C SER A 85 1.25 -5.31 4.60
N PHE A 86 2.09 -4.67 3.78
CA PHE A 86 2.41 -3.25 3.91
C PHE A 86 1.21 -2.35 3.63
N ALA A 87 0.47 -2.64 2.56
CA ALA A 87 -0.70 -1.86 2.18
C ALA A 87 -1.80 -1.96 3.23
N VAL A 88 -2.04 -3.16 3.77
CA VAL A 88 -2.97 -3.40 4.88
C VAL A 88 -2.54 -2.65 6.13
N GLN A 89 -1.25 -2.72 6.50
CA GLN A 89 -0.71 -2.01 7.66
C GLN A 89 -0.82 -0.49 7.49
N ALA A 90 -0.60 0.02 6.27
CA ALA A 90 -0.69 1.45 5.96
C ALA A 90 -2.12 1.94 6.15
N LEU A 91 -3.10 1.28 5.53
CA LEU A 91 -4.51 1.64 5.67
C LEU A 91 -5.02 1.46 7.10
N GLY A 92 -4.59 0.41 7.80
CA GLY A 92 -4.87 0.24 9.23
C GLY A 92 -4.35 1.40 10.07
N SER A 93 -3.14 1.90 9.76
CA SER A 93 -2.54 3.06 10.44
C SER A 93 -3.31 4.36 10.17
N VAL A 94 -3.84 4.53 8.95
CA VAL A 94 -4.75 5.65 8.61
C VAL A 94 -6.04 5.56 9.41
N GLY A 95 -6.64 4.38 9.52
CA GLY A 95 -7.85 4.18 10.32
C GLY A 95 -7.62 4.51 11.80
N ALA A 96 -6.53 4.01 12.36
CA ALA A 96 -6.14 4.27 13.74
C ALA A 96 -5.86 5.75 14.00
N SER A 97 -5.14 6.45 13.11
CA SER A 97 -4.80 7.87 13.30
C SER A 97 -6.00 8.80 13.23
N LEU A 98 -7.00 8.44 12.42
CA LEU A 98 -8.24 9.22 12.27
C LEU A 98 -9.33 8.80 13.27
N GLY A 99 -9.16 7.70 14.00
CA GLY A 99 -10.25 7.09 14.76
C GLY A 99 -11.42 6.63 13.88
N LEU A 100 -11.13 6.26 12.62
CA LEU A 100 -12.11 5.83 11.63
C LEU A 100 -11.92 4.37 11.26
N ASN A 101 -13.03 3.66 11.05
CA ASN A 101 -12.98 2.33 10.45
C ASN A 101 -12.89 2.46 8.92
N VAL A 102 -11.66 2.41 8.40
CA VAL A 102 -11.38 2.51 6.97
C VAL A 102 -11.32 1.12 6.31
N GLN A 103 -11.72 1.06 5.05
CA GLN A 103 -11.78 -0.17 4.28
C GLN A 103 -10.38 -0.56 3.79
N VAL A 104 -9.96 -1.78 4.10
CA VAL A 104 -8.65 -2.32 3.68
C VAL A 104 -8.72 -3.17 2.41
N ASN A 105 -9.86 -3.78 2.09
CA ASN A 105 -9.96 -4.77 0.98
C ASN A 105 -11.01 -4.41 -0.09
N TYR A 106 -11.63 -3.24 -0.01
CA TYR A 106 -12.80 -2.92 -0.84
C TYR A 106 -12.39 -2.33 -2.21
N ALA A 107 -12.48 -3.14 -3.27
CA ALA A 107 -12.01 -2.73 -4.60
C ALA A 107 -12.97 -1.78 -5.33
N SER A 108 -14.29 -1.90 -5.15
CA SER A 108 -15.26 -0.94 -5.71
C SER A 108 -16.69 -1.03 -5.17
N THR A 109 -17.44 0.07 -5.25
CA THR A 109 -18.92 0.05 -5.20
C THR A 109 -19.51 -0.37 -6.55
N SER A 110 -20.58 -1.18 -6.52
CA SER A 110 -21.36 -1.52 -7.72
C SER A 110 -21.86 -0.27 -8.45
N SER A 111 -21.99 -0.34 -9.77
CA SER A 111 -22.64 0.69 -10.60
C SER A 111 -24.18 0.61 -10.55
N GLU A 112 -24.73 -0.39 -9.85
CA GLU A 112 -26.17 -0.65 -9.78
C GLU A 112 -26.90 0.29 -8.82
N SER A 113 -28.11 0.70 -9.22
CA SER A 113 -28.99 1.50 -8.37
C SER A 113 -29.46 0.72 -7.14
N ASN A 114 -29.54 1.40 -5.99
CA ASN A 114 -29.96 0.79 -4.73
C ASN A 114 -31.39 1.23 -4.38
N SER A 115 -32.27 0.27 -4.09
CA SER A 115 -33.63 0.50 -3.61
C SER A 115 -33.70 0.40 -2.08
N VAL A 116 -34.19 1.45 -1.44
CA VAL A 116 -34.29 1.54 0.03
C VAL A 116 -35.70 2.00 0.39
N SER A 117 -36.29 1.40 1.42
CA SER A 117 -37.57 1.84 1.98
C SER A 117 -37.34 2.88 3.08
N TRP A 118 -37.94 4.06 2.91
CA TRP A 118 -37.89 5.17 3.86
C TRP A 118 -39.27 5.47 4.42
N ASN A 119 -39.36 5.76 5.71
CA ASN A 119 -40.59 6.22 6.33
C ASN A 119 -40.49 7.71 6.67
N PHE A 120 -41.27 8.55 5.99
CA PHE A 120 -41.25 10.00 6.16
C PHE A 120 -42.41 10.47 7.04
N PHE A 121 -42.10 11.13 8.15
CA PHE A 121 -43.10 11.63 9.10
C PHE A 121 -43.43 13.10 8.94
N GLU A 122 -42.59 13.85 8.23
CA GLU A 122 -42.77 15.29 8.01
C GLU A 122 -42.76 15.60 6.51
N PRO A 123 -43.58 16.54 6.02
CA PRO A 123 -43.47 17.03 4.66
C PRO A 123 -42.15 17.79 4.48
N GLY A 124 -41.63 17.81 3.25
CA GLY A 124 -40.39 18.52 2.93
C GLY A 124 -39.66 17.94 1.72
N TYR A 125 -38.56 18.58 1.35
CA TYR A 125 -37.67 18.10 0.30
C TYR A 125 -36.49 17.37 0.91
N TYR A 126 -36.37 16.08 0.60
CA TYR A 126 -35.38 15.15 1.15
C TYR A 126 -34.34 14.77 0.11
N GLY A 127 -33.09 14.74 0.52
CA GLY A 127 -31.98 14.10 -0.16
C GLY A 127 -31.77 12.73 0.44
N LEU A 128 -32.14 11.69 -0.32
CA LEU A 128 -31.88 10.30 0.04
C LEU A 128 -30.52 9.92 -0.51
N TYR A 129 -29.64 9.44 0.36
CA TYR A 129 -28.26 9.22 -0.01
C TYR A 129 -27.68 7.94 0.57
N LYS A 130 -26.68 7.44 -0.15
CA LYS A 130 -25.68 6.52 0.37
C LYS A 130 -24.31 7.14 0.13
N GLY A 131 -23.51 7.30 1.16
CA GLY A 131 -22.21 7.96 1.09
C GLY A 131 -21.18 7.32 1.98
N THR A 132 -19.97 7.84 1.90
CA THR A 132 -18.83 7.44 2.74
C THR A 132 -17.89 8.64 2.87
N LYS A 133 -16.88 8.55 3.72
CA LYS A 133 -15.77 9.51 3.76
C LYS A 133 -14.61 8.93 2.97
N LYS A 134 -14.26 9.59 1.86
CA LYS A 134 -13.04 9.33 1.11
C LYS A 134 -11.87 9.86 1.92
N VAL A 135 -10.86 9.02 2.08
CA VAL A 135 -9.62 9.36 2.78
C VAL A 135 -8.47 9.22 1.80
N THR A 136 -7.78 10.31 1.52
CA THR A 136 -6.60 10.34 0.64
C THR A 136 -5.39 10.86 1.39
N GLY A 137 -4.21 10.51 0.92
CA GLY A 137 -3.00 11.02 1.53
C GLY A 137 -1.74 10.41 0.94
N THR A 138 -0.63 10.68 1.61
CA THR A 138 0.68 10.13 1.29
C THR A 138 1.25 9.34 2.46
N TYR A 139 2.04 8.34 2.14
CA TYR A 139 2.78 7.53 3.09
C TYR A 139 4.26 7.48 2.70
N GLY A 140 5.13 7.24 3.68
CA GLY A 140 6.51 6.80 3.47
C GLY A 140 6.70 5.39 4.05
N SER A 141 7.93 4.90 4.03
CA SER A 141 8.32 3.71 4.78
C SER A 141 9.40 3.97 5.80
N LEU A 142 9.36 3.20 6.89
CA LEU A 142 10.43 3.08 7.86
C LEU A 142 11.15 1.76 7.62
N ASN A 143 12.47 1.86 7.55
CA ASN A 143 13.38 0.74 7.42
C ASN A 143 14.39 0.82 8.57
N CYS A 144 14.77 -0.33 9.13
CA CYS A 144 15.83 -0.36 10.12
C CYS A 144 17.16 -0.10 9.41
N ASN A 145 17.91 0.90 9.87
CA ASN A 145 19.20 1.24 9.27
C ASN A 145 20.18 1.75 10.32
N ARG A 146 21.48 1.64 10.01
CA ARG A 146 22.53 2.27 10.78
C ARG A 146 22.46 3.80 10.67
N ILE A 147 22.64 4.48 11.79
CA ILE A 147 22.80 5.93 11.87
C ILE A 147 24.05 6.23 12.67
N GLN A 148 24.81 7.24 12.24
CA GLN A 148 25.90 7.78 13.03
C GLN A 148 25.33 8.72 14.10
N GLN A 149 25.76 8.55 15.34
CA GLN A 149 25.39 9.38 16.47
C GLN A 149 26.33 10.59 16.59
N GLY A 150 25.93 11.58 17.38
CA GLY A 150 26.73 12.80 17.58
C GLY A 150 28.10 12.57 18.24
N ASP A 151 28.31 11.43 18.89
CA ASP A 151 29.59 11.00 19.48
C ASP A 151 30.47 10.18 18.50
N GLY A 152 30.02 10.03 17.24
CA GLY A 152 30.71 9.24 16.22
C GLY A 152 30.42 7.73 16.28
N SER A 153 29.70 7.25 17.29
CA SER A 153 29.24 5.86 17.37
C SER A 153 28.13 5.56 16.37
N TRP A 154 27.83 4.28 16.13
CA TRP A 154 26.75 3.86 15.25
C TRP A 154 25.68 3.11 16.03
N ALA A 155 24.42 3.35 15.67
CA ALA A 155 23.30 2.57 16.20
C ALA A 155 22.26 2.28 15.12
N LEU A 156 21.50 1.21 15.33
CA LEU A 156 20.34 0.89 14.52
C LEU A 156 19.12 1.66 14.97
N LYS A 157 18.50 2.38 14.03
CA LYS A 157 17.23 3.08 14.25
C LYS A 157 16.31 2.91 13.06
N TRP A 158 15.02 3.04 13.32
CA TRP A 158 14.01 3.17 12.28
C TRP A 158 14.18 4.53 11.60
N THR A 159 14.58 4.50 10.33
CA THR A 159 14.76 5.70 9.52
C THR A 159 13.78 5.67 8.36
N GLU A 160 13.40 6.85 7.90
CA GLU A 160 12.58 6.94 6.69
C GLU A 160 13.40 6.47 5.49
N GLY A 161 12.84 5.49 4.78
CA GLY A 161 13.36 5.05 3.49
C GLY A 161 13.12 6.13 2.42
N PRO A 162 13.81 6.00 1.28
CA PRO A 162 13.69 6.96 0.17
C PRO A 162 12.31 6.94 -0.51
N ASP A 163 11.54 5.86 -0.30
CA ASP A 163 10.28 5.64 -1.01
C ASP A 163 9.09 6.33 -0.33
N SER A 164 8.26 6.97 -1.16
CA SER A 164 6.95 7.49 -0.76
C SER A 164 5.87 7.08 -1.76
N GLY A 165 4.63 7.03 -1.30
CA GLY A 165 3.49 6.71 -2.14
C GLY A 165 2.23 7.45 -1.70
N SER A 166 1.18 7.31 -2.49
CA SER A 166 -0.15 7.82 -2.16
C SER A 166 -1.11 6.68 -1.87
N TYR A 167 -2.15 6.97 -1.10
CA TYR A 167 -3.22 6.04 -0.81
C TYR A 167 -4.59 6.70 -0.96
N THR A 168 -5.59 5.88 -1.26
CA THR A 168 -7.01 6.23 -1.21
C THR A 168 -7.74 5.10 -0.49
N THR A 169 -8.50 5.43 0.55
CA THR A 169 -9.41 4.50 1.22
C THR A 169 -10.73 5.21 1.52
N TYR A 170 -11.71 4.47 2.04
CA TYR A 170 -13.04 4.96 2.34
C TYR A 170 -13.49 4.41 3.69
N THR A 171 -14.37 5.10 4.39
CA THR A 171 -15.05 4.53 5.56
C THR A 171 -16.16 3.56 5.12
N ALA A 172 -16.81 2.90 6.08
CA ALA A 172 -18.05 2.20 5.82
C ALA A 172 -19.09 3.10 5.10
N LEU A 173 -19.93 2.48 4.28
CA LEU A 173 -21.04 3.18 3.64
C LEU A 173 -22.10 3.52 4.69
N GLU A 174 -22.47 4.79 4.73
CA GLU A 174 -23.56 5.34 5.53
C GLU A 174 -24.75 5.63 4.61
N GLU A 175 -25.95 5.28 5.05
CA GLU A 175 -27.18 5.49 4.31
C GLU A 175 -28.11 6.38 5.15
N GLY A 176 -28.77 7.35 4.50
CA GLY A 176 -29.53 8.36 5.22
C GLY A 176 -30.48 9.17 4.34
N ALA A 177 -31.31 9.96 5.02
CA ALA A 177 -32.11 11.01 4.45
C ALA A 177 -31.77 12.33 5.17
N VAL A 178 -31.73 13.43 4.43
CA VAL A 178 -31.57 14.78 5.00
C VAL A 178 -32.51 15.75 4.31
N ARG A 179 -33.14 16.64 5.07
CA ARG A 179 -33.97 17.72 4.53
C ARG A 179 -33.19 19.01 4.41
N CYS A 180 -33.71 19.94 3.63
CA CYS A 180 -33.15 21.29 3.55
C CYS A 180 -33.21 22.08 4.86
N GLU A 181 -34.17 21.75 5.73
CA GLU A 181 -34.36 22.41 7.02
C GLU A 181 -33.45 21.85 8.13
N ASP A 182 -32.84 20.69 7.92
CA ASP A 182 -32.03 20.02 8.94
C ASP A 182 -30.70 20.75 9.13
N LYS A 183 -30.25 20.90 10.39
CA LYS A 183 -28.93 21.46 10.71
C LYS A 183 -27.94 20.31 10.87
N VAL A 184 -27.00 20.20 9.95
CA VAL A 184 -26.02 19.11 9.92
C VAL A 184 -24.58 19.63 9.96
N PRO A 185 -23.61 18.85 10.46
CA PRO A 185 -22.21 19.27 10.51
C PRO A 185 -21.65 19.48 9.10
N ALA A 186 -20.94 20.59 8.87
CA ALA A 186 -20.47 21.00 7.53
C ALA A 186 -19.61 19.95 6.79
N ASN A 187 -18.83 19.14 7.53
CA ASN A 187 -17.96 18.10 6.96
C ASN A 187 -18.59 16.69 7.02
N SER A 188 -19.93 16.61 7.06
CA SER A 188 -20.66 15.34 7.08
C SER A 188 -21.13 14.92 5.69
N ILE A 189 -21.47 13.63 5.55
CA ILE A 189 -22.12 13.11 4.35
C ILE A 189 -23.49 13.78 4.15
N MET A 190 -24.20 14.10 5.24
CA MET A 190 -25.47 14.82 5.21
C MET A 190 -25.33 16.23 4.62
N ALA A 191 -24.31 16.99 5.02
CA ALA A 191 -24.05 18.32 4.45
C ALA A 191 -23.81 18.22 2.95
N LYS A 192 -22.99 17.25 2.52
CA LYS A 192 -22.77 16.99 1.09
C LYS A 192 -24.05 16.61 0.35
N ALA A 193 -24.94 15.84 1.00
CA ALA A 193 -26.24 15.50 0.44
C ALA A 193 -27.18 16.73 0.35
N GLN A 194 -27.17 17.65 1.31
CA GLN A 194 -27.90 18.92 1.22
C GLN A 194 -27.38 19.81 0.09
N ASP A 195 -26.06 19.86 -0.10
CA ASP A 195 -25.45 20.60 -1.21
C ASP A 195 -25.92 20.04 -2.57
N LEU A 196 -25.95 18.71 -2.70
CA LEU A 196 -26.48 18.03 -3.88
C LEU A 196 -27.99 18.19 -4.04
N LEU A 197 -28.74 18.28 -2.94
CA LEU A 197 -30.18 18.53 -2.96
C LEU A 197 -30.51 19.94 -3.47
N ASP A 198 -29.52 20.84 -3.44
CA ASP A 198 -29.60 22.21 -3.93
C ASP A 198 -30.65 23.04 -3.17
N CYS A 199 -30.59 22.98 -1.84
CA CYS A 199 -31.58 23.56 -0.93
C CYS A 199 -31.81 25.07 -1.04
N GLY A 200 -30.94 25.81 -1.72
CA GLY A 200 -31.12 27.24 -2.01
C GLY A 200 -31.76 27.52 -3.37
N SER A 201 -32.06 26.49 -4.17
CA SER A 201 -32.57 26.66 -5.53
C SER A 201 -34.09 26.88 -5.57
N PRO A 202 -34.60 27.57 -6.61
CA PRO A 202 -36.04 27.66 -6.85
C PRO A 202 -36.72 26.29 -6.93
N ALA A 203 -36.01 25.27 -7.44
CA ALA A 203 -36.49 23.90 -7.53
C ALA A 203 -36.75 23.26 -6.15
N ALA A 204 -35.93 23.57 -5.14
CA ALA A 204 -36.16 23.08 -3.77
C ALA A 204 -37.39 23.72 -3.10
N THR A 205 -37.74 24.95 -3.48
CA THR A 205 -38.86 25.71 -2.90
C THR A 205 -40.17 25.59 -3.68
N ALA A 206 -40.13 25.04 -4.90
CA ALA A 206 -41.33 24.89 -5.74
C ALA A 206 -42.28 23.83 -5.17
N LYS A 207 -43.59 24.02 -5.38
CA LYS A 207 -44.59 23.01 -5.03
C LYS A 207 -44.48 21.83 -5.99
N HIS A 208 -44.10 20.66 -5.48
CA HIS A 208 -44.05 19.42 -6.25
C HIS A 208 -45.09 18.42 -5.76
N PRO A 209 -45.61 17.54 -6.64
CA PRO A 209 -46.27 16.32 -6.18
C PRO A 209 -45.27 15.48 -5.38
N ALA A 210 -45.79 14.63 -4.49
CA ALA A 210 -44.94 13.68 -3.77
C ALA A 210 -44.23 12.76 -4.76
N GLY A 211 -42.93 12.56 -4.58
CA GLY A 211 -42.13 11.73 -5.48
C GLY A 211 -40.77 12.29 -5.85
N PRO A 212 -40.14 11.73 -6.89
CA PRO A 212 -38.77 12.06 -7.26
C PRO A 212 -38.69 13.47 -7.85
N VAL A 213 -37.68 14.22 -7.42
CA VAL A 213 -37.39 15.56 -7.96
C VAL A 213 -35.98 15.56 -8.58
N PRO A 214 -35.80 16.10 -9.79
CA PRO A 214 -34.48 16.29 -10.37
C PRO A 214 -33.62 17.24 -9.55
N SER A 215 -32.31 16.98 -9.50
CA SER A 215 -31.34 17.94 -8.99
C SER A 215 -30.27 18.18 -10.06
N ALA A 216 -30.21 19.42 -10.55
CA ALA A 216 -29.20 19.82 -11.54
C ALA A 216 -27.78 19.66 -10.99
N LYS A 217 -27.57 19.93 -9.69
CA LYS A 217 -26.27 19.71 -9.04
C LYS A 217 -25.92 18.24 -8.93
N ALA A 218 -26.89 17.37 -8.65
CA ALA A 218 -26.66 15.93 -8.64
C ALA A 218 -26.35 15.39 -10.05
N ASP A 219 -27.09 15.84 -11.07
CA ASP A 219 -26.85 15.44 -12.46
C ASP A 219 -25.47 15.91 -12.96
N GLN A 220 -25.05 17.12 -12.58
CA GLN A 220 -23.73 17.62 -12.89
C GLN A 220 -22.63 16.84 -12.17
N ALA A 221 -22.79 16.60 -10.86
CA ALA A 221 -21.83 15.83 -10.07
C ALA A 221 -21.61 14.42 -10.64
N LYS A 222 -22.67 13.78 -11.13
CA LYS A 222 -22.58 12.49 -11.82
C LYS A 222 -21.70 12.58 -13.07
N ARG A 223 -21.97 13.56 -13.95
CA ARG A 223 -21.19 13.76 -15.18
C ARG A 223 -19.71 14.03 -14.89
N ASP A 224 -19.43 14.83 -13.86
CA ASP A 224 -18.06 15.14 -13.47
C ASP A 224 -17.33 13.90 -12.94
N ALA A 225 -18.02 13.04 -12.17
CA ALA A 225 -17.47 11.78 -11.69
C ALA A 225 -17.16 10.79 -12.84
N ASP A 226 -18.06 10.65 -13.81
CA ASP A 226 -17.88 9.78 -14.97
C ASP A 226 -16.67 10.21 -15.83
N ASN A 227 -16.50 11.52 -16.02
CA ASN A 227 -15.35 12.09 -16.74
C ASN A 227 -14.03 11.84 -15.98
N ALA A 228 -14.03 12.01 -14.66
CA ALA A 228 -12.84 11.80 -13.83
C ALA A 228 -12.39 10.33 -13.82
N ALA A 229 -13.32 9.38 -13.77
CA ALA A 229 -13.02 7.94 -13.85
C ALA A 229 -12.31 7.58 -15.16
N THR A 230 -12.82 8.11 -16.29
CA THR A 230 -12.26 7.88 -17.63
C THR A 230 -10.82 8.41 -17.74
N ALA A 231 -10.56 9.60 -17.17
CA ALA A 231 -9.22 10.20 -17.20
C ALA A 231 -8.19 9.40 -16.37
N ALA A 232 -8.60 8.84 -15.22
CA ALA A 232 -7.73 8.05 -14.36
C ALA A 232 -7.27 6.73 -15.04
N GLU A 233 -8.16 6.09 -15.80
CA GLU A 233 -7.87 4.84 -16.53
C GLU A 233 -6.88 5.07 -17.68
N ALA A 234 -7.02 6.19 -18.39
CA ALA A 234 -6.07 6.61 -19.43
C ALA A 234 -4.66 6.89 -18.86
N ALA A 235 -4.57 7.53 -17.69
CA ALA A 235 -3.30 7.83 -17.04
C ALA A 235 -2.56 6.56 -16.56
N ARG A 236 -3.28 5.57 -16.03
CA ARG A 236 -2.71 4.25 -15.64
C ARG A 236 -2.11 3.53 -16.85
N SER A 237 -2.81 3.56 -17.97
CA SER A 237 -2.38 2.90 -19.22
C SER A 237 -1.11 3.51 -19.79
N MET A 238 -0.95 4.84 -19.74
CA MET A 238 0.26 5.52 -20.25
C MET A 238 1.51 5.28 -19.39
N LYS A 239 1.37 5.16 -18.06
CA LYS A 239 2.51 4.93 -17.17
C LYS A 239 3.07 3.50 -17.27
N ALA A 240 2.19 2.52 -17.51
CA ALA A 240 2.60 1.15 -17.81
C ALA A 240 3.41 1.03 -19.13
N LEU A 241 3.06 1.85 -20.14
CA LEU A 241 3.77 1.91 -21.42
C LEU A 241 5.15 2.58 -21.34
N GLN A 242 5.37 3.49 -20.39
CA GLN A 242 6.66 4.18 -20.23
C GLN A 242 7.73 3.33 -19.55
N ALA A 243 7.35 2.30 -18.78
CA ALA A 243 8.30 1.37 -18.14
C ALA A 243 8.96 0.38 -19.13
N ALA A 244 8.51 0.34 -20.40
CA ALA A 244 8.88 -0.70 -21.36
C ALA A 244 9.95 -0.29 -22.38
N LYS A 245 10.69 0.81 -22.19
CA LYS A 245 11.79 1.20 -23.10
C LYS A 245 13.16 0.96 -22.45
N PRO A 246 13.93 -0.05 -22.90
CA PRO A 246 15.32 -0.21 -22.50
C PRO A 246 16.15 0.97 -23.01
N ALA A 247 16.80 1.69 -22.10
CA ALA A 247 17.84 2.65 -22.44
C ALA A 247 19.10 1.90 -22.95
N PRO A 248 19.90 2.49 -23.84
CA PRO A 248 21.15 1.89 -24.31
C PRO A 248 22.12 1.63 -23.15
N ARG A 249 22.84 0.51 -23.25
CA ARG A 249 23.72 -0.10 -22.24
C ARG A 249 24.88 0.84 -21.88
N ALA A 250 24.78 1.56 -20.77
CA ALA A 250 25.98 2.06 -20.10
C ALA A 250 26.81 0.86 -19.61
N ALA A 251 28.15 0.96 -19.64
CA ALA A 251 29.00 -0.08 -19.05
C ALA A 251 28.70 -0.17 -17.55
N LEU A 252 28.43 -1.38 -17.06
CA LEU A 252 28.14 -1.62 -15.65
C LEU A 252 29.43 -1.39 -14.84
N ASP A 253 29.43 -0.40 -13.94
CA ASP A 253 30.58 -0.09 -13.09
C ASP A 253 30.53 -0.93 -11.81
N CYS A 254 31.24 -2.05 -11.81
CA CYS A 254 31.24 -3.00 -10.70
C CYS A 254 32.43 -2.79 -9.77
N GLN A 255 32.16 -2.74 -8.47
CA GLN A 255 33.23 -2.77 -7.47
C GLN A 255 34.07 -4.05 -7.60
N PRO A 256 35.37 -4.00 -7.27
CA PRO A 256 36.24 -5.17 -7.35
C PRO A 256 35.85 -6.27 -6.33
N GLY A 257 35.18 -5.88 -5.24
CA GLY A 257 34.72 -6.80 -4.21
C GLY A 257 33.69 -7.79 -4.71
N VAL A 258 33.89 -9.05 -4.34
CA VAL A 258 32.97 -10.17 -4.61
C VAL A 258 32.41 -10.63 -3.28
N TYR A 259 31.11 -10.87 -3.24
CA TYR A 259 30.40 -11.17 -2.01
C TYR A 259 29.50 -12.39 -2.16
N LYS A 260 29.28 -13.08 -1.05
CA LYS A 260 28.13 -13.98 -0.86
C LYS A 260 27.05 -13.25 -0.07
N ILE A 261 25.79 -13.58 -0.39
CA ILE A 261 24.61 -13.13 0.33
C ILE A 261 24.07 -14.36 1.07
N ASP A 262 24.52 -14.52 2.31
CA ASP A 262 24.30 -15.73 3.12
C ASP A 262 23.17 -15.53 4.14
N VAL A 263 22.54 -16.62 4.55
CA VAL A 263 21.68 -16.61 5.74
C VAL A 263 22.58 -16.48 6.98
N PRO A 264 22.34 -15.54 7.91
CA PRO A 264 23.26 -15.27 9.00
C PRO A 264 23.55 -16.49 9.88
N GLY A 265 24.83 -16.86 10.03
CA GLY A 265 25.26 -18.01 10.83
C GLY A 265 24.86 -19.37 10.24
N LYS A 266 24.50 -19.41 8.95
CA LYS A 266 24.03 -20.61 8.25
C LYS A 266 24.75 -20.76 6.90
N PRO A 267 24.90 -22.00 6.39
CA PRO A 267 25.66 -22.26 5.15
C PRO A 267 24.92 -21.96 3.84
N LEU A 268 23.61 -21.65 3.87
CA LEU A 268 22.86 -21.41 2.63
C LEU A 268 22.99 -19.95 2.20
N ASN A 269 23.16 -19.74 0.91
CA ASN A 269 23.35 -18.43 0.28
C ASN A 269 22.53 -18.30 -0.99
N TRP A 270 22.40 -17.07 -1.47
CA TRP A 270 21.77 -16.76 -2.73
C TRP A 270 22.64 -17.29 -3.87
N SER A 271 22.09 -18.25 -4.62
CA SER A 271 22.68 -18.77 -5.83
C SER A 271 21.81 -18.44 -7.03
N ALA A 272 22.42 -17.88 -8.06
CA ALA A 272 21.78 -17.56 -9.31
C ALA A 272 21.36 -18.82 -10.09
N PRO A 273 20.30 -18.74 -10.90
CA PRO A 273 19.87 -19.85 -11.71
C PRO A 273 20.86 -20.10 -12.87
N LEU A 274 21.02 -21.37 -13.23
CA LEU A 274 21.71 -21.79 -14.45
C LEU A 274 20.87 -21.54 -15.71
N LEU A 275 19.55 -21.62 -15.58
CA LEU A 275 18.59 -21.48 -16.67
C LEU A 275 17.87 -20.12 -16.56
N ALA A 276 17.67 -19.44 -17.68
CA ALA A 276 17.09 -18.09 -17.71
C ALA A 276 15.66 -17.97 -17.12
N ASN A 277 14.92 -19.08 -17.00
CA ASN A 277 13.54 -19.10 -16.51
C ASN A 277 13.39 -19.64 -15.06
N ASP A 278 14.49 -19.81 -14.33
CA ASP A 278 14.44 -20.20 -12.90
C ASP A 278 14.73 -18.98 -12.01
N GLY A 279 14.50 -19.11 -10.71
CA GLY A 279 14.74 -18.06 -9.72
C GLY A 279 16.06 -18.22 -8.98
N ILE A 280 16.47 -17.15 -8.31
CA ILE A 280 17.56 -17.16 -7.32
C ILE A 280 17.08 -17.95 -6.10
N ARG A 281 17.91 -18.88 -5.62
CA ARG A 281 17.56 -19.81 -4.54
C ARG A 281 18.60 -19.85 -3.44
N LEU A 282 18.16 -20.26 -2.25
CA LEU A 282 19.03 -20.71 -1.18
C LEU A 282 19.67 -22.04 -1.56
N ARG A 283 21.00 -22.07 -1.62
CA ARG A 283 21.83 -23.24 -1.94
C ARG A 283 23.06 -23.27 -1.05
N VAL A 284 23.64 -24.46 -0.88
CA VAL A 284 24.97 -24.62 -0.26
C VAL A 284 26.03 -24.25 -1.31
N SER A 285 27.02 -23.45 -0.91
CA SER A 285 28.22 -23.26 -1.73
C SER A 285 29.01 -24.55 -1.85
N THR A 286 29.27 -24.99 -3.08
CA THR A 286 30.16 -26.12 -3.37
C THR A 286 31.19 -25.70 -4.40
N PHE A 287 32.26 -26.48 -4.57
CA PHE A 287 33.22 -26.23 -5.65
C PHE A 287 32.60 -26.38 -7.06
N PHE A 288 31.43 -27.00 -7.17
CA PHE A 288 30.64 -27.08 -8.41
C PHE A 288 29.71 -25.88 -8.62
N SER A 289 29.63 -24.94 -7.67
CA SER A 289 28.72 -23.79 -7.77
C SER A 289 29.06 -22.83 -8.91
N ALA A 290 30.22 -22.97 -9.57
CA ALA A 290 30.60 -22.18 -10.76
C ALA A 290 30.44 -20.66 -10.57
N HIS A 291 30.69 -20.15 -9.35
CA HIS A 291 30.51 -18.75 -8.95
C HIS A 291 29.07 -18.23 -9.04
N LEU A 292 28.05 -19.09 -9.14
CA LEU A 292 26.64 -18.71 -9.10
C LEU A 292 26.22 -18.16 -7.74
N ASP A 293 26.97 -18.46 -6.69
CA ASP A 293 26.82 -17.93 -5.33
C ASP A 293 27.56 -16.61 -5.10
N ASN A 294 28.29 -16.12 -6.10
CA ASN A 294 29.13 -14.93 -5.99
C ASN A 294 28.48 -13.71 -6.69
N TRP A 295 28.36 -12.62 -5.94
CA TRP A 295 27.69 -11.38 -6.35
C TRP A 295 28.65 -10.19 -6.26
N ARG A 296 28.61 -9.30 -7.24
CA ARG A 296 29.28 -7.99 -7.19
C ARG A 296 28.24 -6.90 -7.04
N LEU A 297 28.62 -5.85 -6.32
CA LEU A 297 27.86 -4.62 -6.25
C LEU A 297 28.29 -3.71 -7.39
N CYS A 298 27.34 -3.28 -8.21
CA CYS A 298 27.62 -2.41 -9.35
C CYS A 298 26.75 -1.15 -9.33
N ASN A 299 27.25 -0.09 -9.96
CA ASN A 299 26.67 1.24 -10.00
C ASN A 299 26.28 1.73 -8.58
N VAL A 300 27.20 1.56 -7.63
CA VAL A 300 26.95 1.75 -6.21
C VAL A 300 26.87 3.24 -5.88
N THR A 301 25.79 3.65 -5.21
CA THR A 301 25.68 4.96 -4.57
C THR A 301 25.37 4.78 -3.08
N GLU A 302 25.80 5.72 -2.24
CA GLU A 302 25.49 5.71 -0.80
C GLU A 302 24.83 7.03 -0.39
N ASN A 303 23.71 6.94 0.32
CA ASN A 303 23.05 8.10 0.91
C ASN A 303 22.61 7.76 2.33
N ASN A 304 23.02 8.57 3.31
CA ASN A 304 22.70 8.39 4.73
C ASN A 304 22.93 6.95 5.24
N GLY A 305 24.03 6.32 4.81
CA GLY A 305 24.39 4.97 5.23
C GLY A 305 23.64 3.83 4.52
N VAL A 306 22.71 4.13 3.62
CA VAL A 306 22.01 3.17 2.75
C VAL A 306 22.72 3.10 1.41
N LEU A 307 23.08 1.90 0.97
CA LEU A 307 23.61 1.69 -0.38
C LEU A 307 22.48 1.45 -1.37
N GLU A 308 22.59 2.02 -2.56
CA GLU A 308 21.82 1.61 -3.73
C GLU A 308 22.77 0.94 -4.72
N ALA A 309 22.47 -0.29 -5.14
CA ALA A 309 23.32 -1.03 -6.06
C ALA A 309 22.53 -2.00 -6.94
N SER A 310 23.12 -2.39 -8.05
CA SER A 310 22.73 -3.58 -8.80
C SER A 310 23.57 -4.77 -8.35
N LEU A 311 22.94 -5.94 -8.25
CA LEU A 311 23.60 -7.18 -7.85
C LEU A 311 23.95 -8.01 -9.09
N TRP A 312 25.20 -7.96 -9.52
CA TRP A 312 25.68 -8.72 -10.68
C TRP A 312 26.20 -10.09 -10.25
N ASN A 313 25.70 -11.16 -10.85
CA ASN A 313 26.18 -12.51 -10.58
C ASN A 313 27.43 -12.82 -11.40
N TRP A 314 28.47 -13.34 -10.74
CA TRP A 314 29.71 -13.69 -11.44
C TRP A 314 29.53 -14.94 -12.30
N GLY A 315 28.84 -15.97 -11.81
CA GLY A 315 28.70 -17.25 -12.53
C GLY A 315 27.94 -17.12 -13.85
N ASN A 316 26.75 -16.51 -13.85
CA ASN A 316 25.91 -16.42 -15.05
C ASN A 316 25.95 -15.04 -15.77
N GLY A 317 26.62 -14.05 -15.18
CA GLY A 317 26.79 -12.71 -15.77
C GLY A 317 25.53 -11.84 -15.79
N GLY A 318 24.42 -12.29 -15.19
CA GLY A 318 23.16 -11.55 -15.10
C GLY A 318 23.05 -10.71 -13.84
N CYS A 319 22.16 -9.72 -13.86
CA CYS A 319 21.82 -8.92 -12.70
C CYS A 319 20.55 -9.46 -12.04
N ALA A 320 20.53 -9.50 -10.71
CA ALA A 320 19.33 -9.85 -9.95
C ALA A 320 18.19 -8.89 -10.32
N THR A 321 16.99 -9.43 -10.55
CA THR A 321 15.83 -8.64 -10.96
C THR A 321 14.52 -9.25 -10.49
N ILE A 322 13.51 -8.42 -10.28
CA ILE A 322 12.11 -8.86 -10.15
C ILE A 322 11.47 -8.85 -11.54
N PRO A 323 10.88 -9.96 -12.02
CA PRO A 323 10.20 -9.96 -13.30
C PRO A 323 9.02 -8.98 -13.31
N ALA A 324 8.94 -8.13 -14.35
CA ALA A 324 8.02 -7.00 -14.40
C ALA A 324 6.53 -7.41 -14.37
N ASP A 325 6.19 -8.58 -14.92
CA ASP A 325 4.84 -9.12 -15.01
C ASP A 325 4.28 -9.60 -13.66
N ILE A 326 5.16 -9.91 -12.71
CA ILE A 326 4.80 -10.32 -11.34
C ILE A 326 5.27 -9.32 -10.28
N ALA A 327 5.87 -8.19 -10.67
CA ALA A 327 6.47 -7.23 -9.74
C ALA A 327 5.47 -6.61 -8.75
N ASN A 328 4.18 -6.59 -9.08
CA ASN A 328 3.11 -6.12 -8.20
C ASN A 328 2.59 -7.18 -7.20
N GLN A 329 3.07 -8.42 -7.29
CA GLN A 329 2.58 -9.54 -6.48
C GLN A 329 3.43 -9.71 -5.21
N GLU A 330 2.77 -9.99 -4.09
CA GLU A 330 3.47 -10.49 -2.90
C GLU A 330 4.13 -11.85 -3.25
N GLN A 331 5.27 -12.16 -2.64
CA GLN A 331 6.02 -13.40 -2.88
C GLN A 331 6.53 -13.61 -4.32
N ALA A 332 6.53 -12.57 -5.17
CA ALA A 332 7.20 -12.64 -6.46
C ALA A 332 8.67 -13.03 -6.27
N TYR A 333 9.14 -14.00 -7.06
CA TYR A 333 10.49 -14.52 -6.91
C TYR A 333 11.50 -13.62 -7.62
N LEU A 334 12.72 -13.63 -7.10
CA LEU A 334 13.87 -12.97 -7.69
C LEU A 334 14.49 -13.89 -8.77
N THR A 335 14.91 -13.34 -9.90
CA THR A 335 15.63 -14.06 -10.96
C THR A 335 16.86 -13.26 -11.41
N THR A 336 17.52 -13.67 -12.49
CA THR A 336 18.58 -12.90 -13.16
C THR A 336 18.20 -12.55 -14.59
N ALA A 337 18.49 -11.34 -15.02
CA ALA A 337 18.32 -10.90 -16.41
C ALA A 337 19.59 -10.20 -16.93
N ALA A 338 19.58 -9.85 -18.21
CA ALA A 338 20.62 -8.97 -18.76
C ALA A 338 20.64 -7.64 -18.00
N CYS A 339 21.82 -7.24 -17.54
CA CYS A 339 21.99 -6.01 -16.79
C CYS A 339 21.63 -4.77 -17.61
N GLY A 340 20.85 -3.87 -17.00
CA GLY A 340 20.48 -2.57 -17.55
C GLY A 340 20.17 -1.55 -16.44
N GLU A 341 19.94 -0.30 -16.84
CA GLU A 341 19.43 0.73 -15.94
C GLU A 341 17.92 0.55 -15.77
N ASP A 342 17.55 -0.24 -14.76
CA ASP A 342 16.17 -0.59 -14.45
C ASP A 342 16.00 -0.68 -12.94
N ASP A 343 15.02 0.03 -12.37
CA ASP A 343 14.75 0.03 -10.94
C ASP A 343 14.32 -1.36 -10.42
N LEU A 344 13.83 -2.26 -11.30
CA LEU A 344 13.61 -3.67 -10.97
C LEU A 344 14.92 -4.43 -10.69
N GLN A 345 16.05 -3.92 -11.18
CA GLN A 345 17.41 -4.44 -10.97
C GLN A 345 18.22 -3.63 -9.94
N ARG A 346 17.59 -2.67 -9.25
CA ARG A 346 18.21 -1.81 -8.25
C ARG A 346 17.71 -2.17 -6.86
N PHE A 347 18.63 -2.25 -5.92
CA PHE A 347 18.34 -2.63 -4.54
C PHE A 347 18.91 -1.62 -3.56
N TYR A 348 18.09 -1.22 -2.59
CA TYR A 348 18.57 -0.59 -1.37
C TYR A 348 19.09 -1.67 -0.43
N ILE A 349 20.33 -1.50 0.05
CA ILE A 349 21.00 -2.39 0.99
C ILE A 349 21.15 -1.65 2.30
N TYR A 350 20.31 -2.01 3.26
CA TYR A 350 20.33 -1.52 4.63
C TYR A 350 21.38 -2.30 5.40
N ARG A 351 22.32 -1.59 6.02
CA ARG A 351 23.44 -2.22 6.72
C ARG A 351 23.29 -2.03 8.22
N ASP A 352 23.77 -3.03 8.94
CA ASP A 352 24.00 -2.94 10.37
C ASP A 352 25.19 -1.99 10.69
N VAL A 353 25.48 -1.82 11.98
CA VAL A 353 26.61 -1.02 12.48
C VAL A 353 27.95 -1.55 11.96
N PRO A 354 29.00 -0.69 11.86
CA PRO A 354 30.33 -1.12 11.44
C PRO A 354 30.84 -2.34 12.23
N GLY A 355 31.43 -3.31 11.52
CA GLY A 355 31.88 -4.58 12.08
C GLY A 355 30.86 -5.72 11.95
N SER A 356 29.59 -5.41 11.65
CA SER A 356 28.57 -6.39 11.29
C SER A 356 28.41 -6.46 9.77
N SER A 357 28.32 -7.67 9.24
CA SER A 357 28.04 -7.95 7.83
C SER A 357 26.54 -8.13 7.54
N LYS A 358 25.67 -7.92 8.55
CA LYS A 358 24.23 -8.12 8.40
C LYS A 358 23.60 -7.03 7.53
N ILE A 359 22.72 -7.46 6.64
CA ILE A 359 22.04 -6.59 5.69
C ILE A 359 20.57 -6.94 5.51
N GLY A 360 19.76 -5.94 5.16
CA GLY A 360 18.46 -6.11 4.53
C GLY A 360 18.53 -5.62 3.09
N LEU A 361 17.81 -6.28 2.19
CA LEU A 361 17.74 -5.87 0.78
C LEU A 361 16.30 -5.51 0.43
N GLN A 362 16.11 -4.37 -0.21
CA GLN A 362 14.81 -3.89 -0.70
C GLN A 362 14.93 -3.60 -2.19
N ASN A 363 13.99 -4.09 -3.00
CA ASN A 363 13.93 -3.70 -4.40
C ASN A 363 13.45 -2.25 -4.54
N LYS A 364 14.12 -1.44 -5.35
CA LYS A 364 13.83 -0.01 -5.50
C LYS A 364 12.49 0.23 -6.19
N TYR A 365 12.15 -0.55 -7.21
CA TYR A 365 10.89 -0.39 -7.93
C TYR A 365 9.67 -0.78 -7.09
N THR A 366 9.71 -1.96 -6.46
CA THR A 366 8.55 -2.49 -5.72
C THR A 366 8.50 -2.00 -4.27
N GLY A 367 9.60 -1.46 -3.74
CA GLY A 367 9.76 -1.12 -2.34
C GLY A 367 9.68 -2.33 -1.40
N SER A 368 9.67 -3.56 -1.92
CA SER A 368 9.50 -4.79 -1.14
C SER A 368 10.86 -5.31 -0.64
N MET A 369 10.87 -5.90 0.55
CA MET A 369 12.06 -6.52 1.13
C MET A 369 12.26 -7.93 0.59
N MET A 370 13.50 -8.33 0.36
CA MET A 370 13.84 -9.68 -0.07
C MET A 370 13.89 -10.63 1.14
N GLY A 371 13.37 -11.84 0.98
CA GLY A 371 13.29 -12.84 2.05
C GLY A 371 13.10 -14.25 1.50
N TYR A 372 12.88 -15.19 2.41
CA TYR A 372 12.54 -16.59 2.10
C TYR A 372 11.47 -17.12 3.07
N ASP A 373 10.69 -18.11 2.63
CA ASP A 373 9.60 -18.69 3.45
C ASP A 373 10.12 -19.70 4.47
N ARG A 374 11.11 -20.51 4.09
CA ARG A 374 11.71 -21.54 4.95
C ARG A 374 13.21 -21.66 4.72
N TYR A 375 13.95 -21.94 5.78
CA TYR A 375 15.38 -22.22 5.66
C TYR A 375 15.58 -23.63 5.09
N ALA A 376 15.66 -23.76 3.77
CA ALA A 376 15.86 -25.02 3.06
C ALA A 376 16.66 -24.82 1.76
N ASP A 377 17.53 -25.78 1.45
CA ASP A 377 18.15 -25.83 0.12
C ASP A 377 17.05 -26.05 -0.93
N GLY A 378 16.94 -25.16 -1.91
CA GLY A 378 15.81 -25.15 -2.85
C GLY A 378 15.00 -23.88 -2.81
N GLU A 379 15.01 -23.21 -1.67
CA GLU A 379 14.04 -22.16 -1.40
C GLU A 379 14.27 -20.95 -2.29
N LEU A 380 13.20 -20.45 -2.92
CA LEU A 380 13.28 -19.25 -3.75
C LEU A 380 13.44 -18.02 -2.87
N ILE A 381 14.27 -17.08 -3.33
CA ILE A 381 14.28 -15.73 -2.79
C ILE A 381 13.10 -14.97 -3.36
N ARG A 382 12.32 -14.33 -2.50
CA ARG A 382 11.05 -13.68 -2.85
C ARG A 382 10.95 -12.29 -2.24
N GLN A 383 10.09 -11.48 -2.81
CA GLN A 383 9.76 -10.16 -2.28
C GLN A 383 8.57 -10.20 -1.32
N TYR A 384 8.65 -9.41 -0.25
CA TYR A 384 7.60 -9.23 0.75
C TYR A 384 7.44 -7.74 1.04
N SER A 385 6.22 -7.22 0.92
CA SER A 385 5.96 -5.76 0.93
C SER A 385 6.32 -5.08 2.26
N SER A 386 6.09 -5.75 3.40
CA SER A 386 6.57 -5.34 4.74
C SER A 386 7.84 -6.06 5.18
N GLY A 387 8.38 -6.96 4.34
CA GLY A 387 9.42 -7.88 4.76
C GLY A 387 8.95 -8.96 5.73
N ARG A 388 9.91 -9.55 6.44
CA ARG A 388 9.73 -10.77 7.22
C ARG A 388 10.02 -10.53 8.70
N GLN A 389 8.97 -10.49 9.52
CA GLN A 389 9.06 -10.19 10.96
C GLN A 389 9.79 -11.27 11.77
N ASP A 390 9.89 -12.48 11.24
CA ASP A 390 10.66 -13.59 11.81
C ASP A 390 12.17 -13.50 11.50
N GLY A 391 12.61 -12.44 10.83
CA GLY A 391 14.01 -12.19 10.49
C GLY A 391 14.50 -12.93 9.25
N THR A 392 13.64 -13.67 8.53
CA THR A 392 14.03 -14.38 7.29
C THR A 392 14.26 -13.45 6.09
N GLY A 393 14.20 -12.13 6.29
CA GLY A 393 14.62 -11.10 5.33
C GLY A 393 16.00 -10.51 5.62
N THR A 394 16.67 -10.94 6.68
CA THR A 394 18.00 -10.47 7.07
C THR A 394 19.06 -11.45 6.59
N TYR A 395 20.06 -10.92 5.88
CA TYR A 395 21.17 -11.67 5.29
C TYR A 395 22.51 -11.19 5.82
N THR A 396 23.57 -11.86 5.40
CA THR A 396 24.96 -11.47 5.64
C THR A 396 25.64 -11.23 4.29
N LEU A 397 26.36 -10.13 4.15
CA LEU A 397 27.18 -9.83 2.98
C LEU A 397 28.64 -10.14 3.28
N THR A 398 29.11 -11.31 2.87
CA THR A 398 30.45 -11.82 3.19
C THR A 398 31.37 -11.67 1.99
N ALA A 399 32.52 -11.03 2.13
CA ALA A 399 33.51 -10.96 1.05
C ALA A 399 34.12 -12.35 0.77
N VAL A 400 34.38 -12.67 -0.50
CA VAL A 400 34.92 -13.96 -1.00
C VAL A 400 36.38 -13.86 -1.35
#